data_AF-A0A519K5G4-F1
#
_entry.id   AF-A0A519K5G4-F1
#
_cell.length_a   1.000
_cell.length_b   1.000
_cell.length_c   1.000
_cell.angle_alpha   90.00
_cell.angle_beta   90.00
_cell.angle_gamma   90.00
#
_symmetry.space_group_name_H-M   'P 1'
#
loop_
_entity.id
_entity.type
_entity.pdbx_description
1 polymer ?
#
loop_
_entity_poly.entity_id
_entity_poly.type
_entity_poly.pdbx_seq_one_letter_code
_entity_poly.pdbx_strand_id
1 'polypeptide(L)'
;MKKIFLIFAALVMQSGLSGQVIFGDAVGTAADKTSVLMEFSASGDRGLILPYVTDKSAITTPGSIIFDASTPTAAKAKYYTGTVWVDLN
;
A
#
# COMPACT_ATOMS: atom_id res chain seq x y z
N MET A 1 4.90 38.09 20.17
CA MET A 1 6.07 37.76 19.33
C MET A 1 6.53 36.31 19.48
N LYS A 2 6.87 35.79 20.68
CA LYS A 2 7.25 34.36 20.86
C LYS A 2 6.28 33.34 20.25
N LYS A 3 4.96 33.56 20.39
CA LYS A 3 3.93 32.68 19.81
C LYS A 3 3.91 32.70 18.27
N ILE A 4 4.16 33.86 17.66
CA ILE A 4 4.22 34.00 16.19
C ILE A 4 5.43 33.26 15.63
N PHE A 5 6.57 33.33 16.33
CA PHE A 5 7.79 32.65 15.95
C PHE A 5 7.65 31.12 16.04
N LEU A 6 6.96 30.63 17.08
CA LEU A 6 6.66 29.20 17.23
C LEU A 6 5.75 28.66 16.11
N ILE A 7 4.73 29.41 15.70
CA ILE A 7 3.84 29.03 14.59
C ILE A 7 4.61 29.00 13.27
N PHE A 8 5.46 29.99 13.04
CA PHE A 8 6.29 30.04 11.83
C PHE A 8 7.29 28.87 11.77
N ALA A 9 7.95 28.56 12.89
CA ALA A 9 8.83 27.41 13.00
C ALA A 9 8.09 26.08 12.74
N ALA A 10 6.88 25.92 13.29
CA ALA A 10 6.06 24.74 13.05
C ALA A 10 5.66 24.60 11.58
N LEU A 11 5.29 25.69 10.89
CA LEU A 11 4.94 25.64 9.46
C LEU A 11 6.12 25.19 8.58
N VAL A 12 7.34 25.66 8.87
CA VAL A 12 8.55 25.31 8.12
C VAL A 12 8.95 23.85 8.32
N MET A 13 8.63 23.24 9.47
CA MET A 13 8.95 21.83 9.75
C MET A 13 8.05 20.82 9.01
N GLN A 14 6.90 21.25 8.48
CA GLN A 14 5.96 20.33 7.82
C GLN A 14 6.39 19.92 6.41
N SER A 15 7.23 20.72 5.74
CA SER A 15 7.57 20.52 4.32
C SER A 15 8.58 19.39 4.03
N GLY A 16 9.02 18.66 5.05
CA GLY A 16 10.04 17.59 4.90
C GLY A 16 9.62 16.23 5.48
N LEU A 17 8.38 16.09 5.95
CA LEU A 17 7.92 14.84 6.57
C LEU A 17 7.26 13.95 5.52
N SER A 18 7.96 12.90 5.11
CA SER A 18 7.38 11.80 4.32
C SER A 18 6.92 10.69 5.26
N GLY A 19 5.64 10.34 5.22
CA GLY A 19 5.09 9.19 5.96
C GLY A 19 5.18 7.86 5.19
N GLN A 20 5.76 7.86 4.00
CA GLN A 20 5.86 6.71 3.11
C GLN A 20 6.87 5.68 3.64
N VAL A 21 6.51 4.40 3.56
CA VAL A 21 7.44 3.29 3.75
C VAL A 21 7.85 2.73 2.40
N ILE A 22 9.16 2.67 2.14
CA ILE A 22 9.72 2.07 0.93
C ILE A 22 10.52 0.82 1.32
N PHE A 23 10.19 -0.32 0.70
CA PHE A 23 10.90 -1.58 0.88
C PHE A 23 11.91 -1.78 -0.24
N GLY A 24 13.19 -1.92 0.13
CA GLY A 24 14.26 -2.32 -0.78
C GLY A 24 15.21 -1.20 -1.21
N ASP A 25 14.83 0.07 -1.07
CA ASP A 25 15.71 1.23 -1.27
C ASP A 25 15.16 2.50 -0.57
N ALA A 26 15.75 3.66 -0.86
CA ALA A 26 15.31 4.98 -0.39
C ALA A 26 14.57 5.80 -1.48
N VAL A 27 14.37 5.25 -2.67
CA VAL A 27 13.93 6.00 -3.85
C VAL A 27 12.55 5.56 -4.32
N GLY A 28 12.20 4.28 -4.26
CA GLY A 28 10.93 3.75 -4.77
C GLY A 28 10.82 3.85 -6.30
N THR A 29 9.60 3.74 -6.80
CA THR A 29 9.23 3.67 -8.21
C THR A 29 8.17 4.68 -8.64
N ALA A 30 7.41 5.24 -7.71
CA ALA A 30 6.28 6.11 -7.94
C ALA A 30 6.78 7.49 -8.38
N ALA A 31 6.24 7.95 -9.51
CA ALA A 31 6.52 9.28 -10.03
C ALA A 31 5.94 10.39 -9.13
N ASP A 32 4.79 10.13 -8.49
CA ASP A 32 4.17 10.98 -7.49
C ASP A 32 4.07 10.24 -6.14
N LYS A 33 4.69 10.80 -5.10
CA LYS A 33 4.75 10.24 -3.75
C LYS A 33 3.86 10.98 -2.74
N THR A 34 3.04 11.93 -3.20
CA THR A 34 2.19 12.74 -2.32
C THR A 34 1.12 11.93 -1.57
N SER A 35 0.68 10.80 -2.13
CA SER A 35 -0.37 9.94 -1.56
C SER A 35 0.03 8.46 -1.51
N VAL A 36 1.31 8.15 -1.28
CA VAL A 36 1.82 6.78 -1.21
C VAL A 36 2.16 6.39 0.23
N LEU A 37 1.48 5.37 0.76
CA LEU A 37 1.75 4.83 2.10
C LEU A 37 2.87 3.78 2.08
N MET A 38 2.89 2.93 1.05
CA MET A 38 3.81 1.81 0.90
C MET A 38 4.27 1.68 -0.55
N GLU A 39 5.55 1.35 -0.73
CA GLU A 39 6.16 1.15 -2.03
C GLU A 39 7.30 0.12 -1.98
N PHE A 40 7.63 -0.47 -3.13
CA PHE A 40 8.77 -1.37 -3.34
C PHE A 40 9.77 -0.75 -4.32
N SER A 41 11.06 -1.02 -4.15
CA SER A 41 12.12 -0.62 -5.08
C SER A 41 11.94 -1.23 -6.47
N ALA A 42 12.40 -0.55 -7.53
CA ALA A 42 12.43 -1.10 -8.90
C ALA A 42 13.42 -2.25 -9.10
N SER A 43 14.34 -2.45 -8.16
CA SER A 43 15.38 -3.48 -8.26
C SER A 43 15.03 -4.75 -7.47
N GLY A 44 15.26 -5.89 -8.12
CA GLY A 44 15.03 -7.22 -7.55
C GLY A 44 13.56 -7.63 -7.45
N ASP A 45 13.33 -8.88 -7.04
CA ASP A 45 11.99 -9.42 -6.88
C ASP A 45 11.44 -9.01 -5.51
N ARG A 46 10.63 -7.95 -5.50
CA ARG A 46 10.04 -7.34 -4.30
C ARG A 46 8.54 -7.20 -4.47
N GLY A 47 7.82 -7.34 -3.37
CA GLY A 47 6.37 -7.22 -3.35
C GLY A 47 5.79 -7.85 -2.10
N LEU A 48 4.46 -7.99 -2.10
CA LEU A 48 3.74 -8.71 -1.07
C LEU A 48 3.61 -10.18 -1.46
N ILE A 49 4.02 -11.09 -0.57
CA ILE A 49 3.65 -12.50 -0.68
C ILE A 49 2.21 -12.62 -0.17
N LEU A 50 1.29 -12.95 -1.07
CA LEU A 50 -0.12 -13.09 -0.74
C LEU A 50 -0.46 -14.56 -0.44
N PRO A 51 -1.41 -14.82 0.47
CA PRO A 51 -1.94 -16.16 0.66
C PRO A 51 -2.55 -16.69 -0.63
N TYR A 52 -2.16 -17.90 -1.01
CA TYR A 52 -2.78 -18.64 -2.12
C TYR A 52 -4.08 -19.28 -1.61
N VAL A 53 -5.22 -18.85 -2.12
CA VAL A 53 -6.54 -19.23 -1.61
C VAL A 53 -7.35 -19.92 -2.69
N THR A 54 -7.74 -21.17 -2.47
CA THR A 54 -8.59 -21.96 -3.38
C THR A 54 -10.07 -21.91 -2.99
N ASP A 55 -10.37 -21.60 -1.72
CA ASP A 55 -11.72 -21.32 -1.24
C ASP A 55 -11.68 -20.08 -0.34
N LYS A 56 -12.40 -19.04 -0.76
CA LYS A 56 -12.48 -17.74 -0.09
C LYS A 56 -13.82 -17.50 0.60
N SER A 57 -14.71 -18.49 0.65
CA SER A 57 -16.06 -18.38 1.22
C SER A 57 -16.07 -18.00 2.71
N ALA A 58 -15.03 -18.39 3.45
CA ALA A 58 -14.88 -18.06 4.87
C ALA A 58 -14.23 -16.68 5.13
N ILE A 59 -13.73 -15.99 4.09
CA ILE A 59 -13.06 -14.70 4.24
C ILE A 59 -14.11 -13.59 4.14
N THR A 60 -14.49 -13.03 5.29
CA THR A 60 -15.54 -12.00 5.40
C THR A 60 -15.02 -10.64 5.83
N THR A 61 -13.72 -10.53 6.15
CA THR A 61 -13.12 -9.28 6.65
C THR A 61 -12.80 -8.32 5.49
N PRO A 62 -13.40 -7.10 5.45
CA PRO A 62 -13.06 -6.09 4.45
C PRO A 62 -11.57 -5.71 4.50
N GLY A 63 -11.00 -5.38 3.34
CA GLY A 63 -9.57 -5.07 3.19
C GLY A 63 -8.66 -6.29 3.09
N SER A 64 -9.20 -7.52 3.15
CA SER A 64 -8.41 -8.74 2.91
C SER A 64 -7.85 -8.74 1.48
N ILE A 65 -6.55 -8.98 1.34
CA ILE A 65 -5.85 -9.12 0.05
C ILE A 65 -5.34 -10.56 -0.07
N ILE A 66 -5.71 -11.23 -1.16
CA ILE A 66 -5.36 -12.62 -1.41
C ILE A 66 -4.89 -12.82 -2.85
N PHE A 67 -4.20 -13.91 -3.09
CA PHE A 67 -4.08 -14.48 -4.43
C PHE A 67 -5.18 -15.54 -4.59
N ASP A 68 -6.27 -15.14 -5.25
CA ASP A 68 -7.45 -15.97 -5.47
C ASP A 68 -7.17 -16.96 -6.59
N ALA A 69 -7.10 -18.23 -6.25
CA ALA A 69 -6.89 -19.35 -7.15
C ALA A 69 -8.05 -20.35 -7.11
N SER A 70 -9.26 -19.90 -6.75
CA SER A 70 -10.47 -20.75 -6.81
C SER A 70 -10.72 -21.32 -8.21
N THR A 71 -10.25 -20.61 -9.23
CA THR A 71 -10.18 -21.08 -10.62
C THR A 71 -8.70 -21.20 -11.01
N PRO A 72 -8.13 -22.42 -11.12
CA PRO A 72 -6.70 -22.62 -11.30
C PRO A 72 -6.07 -21.90 -12.49
N THR A 73 -6.82 -21.74 -13.59
CA THR A 73 -6.36 -21.08 -14.82
C THR A 73 -6.57 -19.57 -14.85
N ALA A 74 -7.21 -19.00 -13.82
CA ALA A 74 -7.58 -17.59 -13.75
C ALA A 74 -7.18 -16.97 -12.41
N ALA A 75 -6.08 -17.44 -11.83
CA ALA A 75 -5.63 -16.99 -10.52
C ALA A 75 -5.16 -15.53 -10.56
N LYS A 76 -5.59 -14.71 -9.60
CA LYS A 76 -5.33 -13.26 -9.58
C LYS A 76 -5.23 -12.71 -8.16
N ALA A 77 -4.46 -11.63 -8.00
CA ALA A 77 -4.51 -10.82 -6.79
C ALA A 77 -5.87 -10.09 -6.70
N LYS A 78 -6.54 -10.20 -5.55
CA LYS A 78 -7.84 -9.55 -5.31
C LYS A 78 -7.89 -8.95 -3.91
N TYR A 79 -8.67 -7.89 -3.76
CA TYR A 79 -9.05 -7.37 -2.45
C TYR A 79 -10.56 -7.47 -2.23
N TYR A 80 -10.96 -7.66 -0.97
CA TYR A 80 -12.37 -7.70 -0.59
C TYR A 80 -12.85 -6.36 -0.08
N THR A 81 -13.91 -5.80 -0.67
CA THR A 81 -14.50 -4.52 -0.25
C THR A 81 -15.41 -4.63 0.97
N GLY A 82 -15.71 -5.85 1.43
CA GLY A 82 -16.82 -6.13 2.35
C GLY A 82 -18.12 -6.52 1.65
N THR A 83 -18.17 -6.41 0.32
CA THR A 83 -19.33 -6.81 -0.49
C THR A 83 -18.93 -7.63 -1.72
N VAL A 84 -17.87 -7.21 -2.40
CA VAL A 84 -17.39 -7.83 -3.64
C VAL A 84 -15.87 -8.02 -3.61
N TRP A 85 -15.40 -8.99 -4.38
CA TRP A 85 -13.97 -9.13 -4.68
C TRP A 85 -13.63 -8.29 -5.91
N VAL A 86 -12.58 -7.48 -5.80
CA VAL A 86 -12.10 -6.62 -6.88
C VAL A 86 -10.70 -7.07 -7.28
N ASP A 87 -10.48 -7.24 -8.58
CA ASP A 87 -9.19 -7.59 -9.16
C ASP A 87 -8.20 -6.41 -8.99
N LEU A 88 -6.97 -6.72 -8.59
CA LEU A 88 -5.88 -5.74 -8.44
C LEU A 88 -4.94 -5.69 -9.66
N ASN A 89 -5.29 -6.41 -10.73
CA ASN A 89 -4.54 -6.46 -12.00
C ASN A 89 -5.50 -6.52 -13.19
#